data_AF-A0A838SMC0-F1
#
_entry.id   AF-A0A838SMC0-F1
#
_cell.length_a   1.000
_cell.length_b   1.000
_cell.length_c   1.000
_cell.angle_alpha   90.00
_cell.angle_beta   90.00
_cell.angle_gamma   90.00
#
_symmetry.space_group_name_H-M   'P 1'
#
loop_
_entity.id
_entity.type
_entity.pdbx_description
1 polymer ?
#
loop_
_entity_poly.entity_id
_entity_poly.type
_entity_poly.pdbx_seq_one_letter_code
_entity_poly.pdbx_strand_id
1 'polypeptide(L)'
;MRCLPSGRTVEGVQPLSLRELRESGHVHRSVKEELRDNLLARLRSGDDRFPGIVGFADTVLPQVERALLAGHDLVLLGERGQGKTRLIRTLVGLLDEWTPVVTGCEVNDHP
;
A
#
# COMPACT_ATOMS: atom_id res chain seq x y z
N MET A 1 -13.38 3.62 -14.38
CA MET A 1 -12.85 4.77 -13.62
C MET A 1 -12.74 4.35 -12.16
N ARG A 2 -11.58 3.85 -11.72
CA ARG A 2 -11.28 3.66 -10.30
C ARG A 2 -10.16 4.63 -9.97
N CYS A 3 -10.48 5.62 -9.14
CA CYS A 3 -9.48 6.51 -8.59
C CYS A 3 -8.71 5.69 -7.54
N LEU A 4 -7.42 5.46 -7.76
CA LEU A 4 -6.58 4.82 -6.76
C LEU A 4 -6.36 5.78 -5.58
N PRO A 5 -6.10 5.27 -4.36
CA PRO A 5 -5.83 6.11 -3.19
C PRO A 5 -4.65 7.09 -3.39
N SER A 6 -3.80 6.85 -4.39
CA SER A 6 -2.71 7.72 -4.82
C SER A 6 -3.10 8.88 -5.75
N GLY A 7 -4.37 9.02 -6.13
CA GLY A 7 -4.82 9.97 -7.15
C GLY A 7 -4.40 9.60 -8.57
N ARG A 8 -3.87 8.39 -8.78
CA ARG A 8 -3.47 7.90 -10.10
C ARG A 8 -4.61 7.16 -10.78
N THR A 9 -4.84 7.47 -12.04
CA THR A 9 -5.83 6.81 -12.89
C THR A 9 -5.09 5.81 -13.77
N VAL A 10 -5.38 4.52 -13.64
CA VAL A 10 -5.05 3.55 -14.69
C VAL A 10 -6.21 3.60 -15.68
N GLU A 11 -6.12 4.53 -16.62
CA GLU A 11 -6.97 4.54 -17.80
C GLU A 11 -6.22 3.82 -18.93
N GLY A 12 -6.81 2.75 -19.47
CA GLY A 12 -6.36 2.15 -20.71
C GLY A 12 -5.48 0.90 -20.58
N VAL A 13 -5.23 0.32 -21.75
CA VAL A 13 -4.59 -0.98 -22.05
C VAL A 13 -3.44 -1.32 -21.09
N GLN A 14 -3.44 -2.54 -20.54
CA GLN A 14 -2.32 -3.04 -19.74
C GLN A 14 -1.06 -3.07 -20.61
N PRO A 15 0.03 -2.39 -20.22
CA PRO A 15 1.23 -2.33 -21.04
C PRO A 15 1.82 -3.73 -21.21
N LEU A 16 1.98 -4.15 -22.45
CA LEU A 16 2.54 -5.45 -22.83
C LEU A 16 4.05 -5.37 -23.09
N SER A 17 4.59 -4.16 -23.15
CA SER A 17 6.02 -3.92 -23.33
C SER A 17 6.56 -2.86 -22.38
N LEU A 18 7.86 -2.92 -22.11
CA LEU A 18 8.60 -1.92 -21.33
C LEU A 18 8.43 -0.50 -21.91
N ARG A 19 8.32 -0.39 -23.24
CA ARG A 19 8.08 0.89 -23.92
C ARG A 19 6.73 1.46 -23.50
N GLU A 20 5.66 0.67 -23.64
CA GLU A 20 4.30 1.08 -23.27
C GLU A 20 4.21 1.43 -21.78
N LEU A 21 4.90 0.69 -20.91
CA LEU A 21 4.94 0.97 -19.47
C LEU A 21 5.60 2.32 -19.15
N ARG A 22 6.66 2.68 -19.90
CA ARG A 22 7.32 3.99 -19.75
C ARG A 22 6.45 5.11 -20.31
N GLU A 23 5.80 4.89 -21.44
CA GLU A 23 4.88 5.84 -22.06
C GLU A 23 3.62 6.07 -21.21
N SER A 24 3.19 5.08 -20.42
CA SER A 24 2.09 5.23 -19.45
C SER A 24 2.47 6.07 -18.21
N GLY A 25 3.72 6.52 -18.11
CA GLY A 25 4.20 7.31 -16.98
C GLY A 25 4.37 6.50 -15.69
N HIS A 26 4.52 5.18 -15.77
CA HIS A 26 4.76 4.35 -14.59
C HIS A 26 6.08 4.72 -13.92
N VAL A 27 6.02 4.96 -12.61
CA VAL A 27 7.20 5.21 -11.78
C VAL A 27 7.33 4.08 -10.78
N HIS A 28 8.44 3.35 -10.86
CA HIS A 28 8.77 2.34 -9.87
C HIS A 28 8.99 3.00 -8.50
N ARG A 29 8.37 2.44 -7.47
CA ARG A 29 8.52 2.85 -6.07
C ARG A 29 8.58 1.60 -5.21
N SER A 30 9.29 1.71 -4.10
CA SER A 30 9.29 0.63 -3.11
C SER A 30 7.93 0.53 -2.41
N VAL A 31 7.62 -0.65 -1.88
CA VAL A 31 6.42 -0.89 -1.06
C VAL A 31 6.35 0.09 0.12
N LYS A 32 7.49 0.45 0.73
CA LYS A 32 7.54 1.41 1.84
C LYS A 32 7.13 2.83 1.40
N GLU A 33 7.60 3.29 0.25
CA GLU A 33 7.22 4.58 -0.30
C GLU A 33 5.74 4.62 -0.67
N GLU A 34 5.24 3.55 -1.28
CA GLU A 34 3.84 3.41 -1.63
C GLU A 34 2.92 3.45 -0.41
N LEU A 35 3.21 2.66 0.63
CA LEU A 35 2.48 2.67 1.89
C LEU A 35 2.45 4.07 2.52
N ARG A 36 3.60 4.76 2.52
CA ARG A 36 3.73 6.11 3.08
C ARG A 36 2.86 7.11 2.31
N ASP A 37 2.98 7.14 0.99
CA ASP A 37 2.28 8.10 0.13
C ASP A 37 0.76 7.90 0.22
N ASN A 38 0.31 6.64 0.19
CA ASN A 38 -1.11 6.30 0.26
C ASN A 38 -1.68 6.54 1.67
N LEU A 39 -0.89 6.32 2.72
CA LEU A 39 -1.28 6.71 4.09
C LEU A 39 -1.41 8.23 4.22
N LEU A 40 -0.47 9.01 3.66
CA LEU A 40 -0.54 10.47 3.65
C LEU A 40 -1.78 10.97 2.89
N ALA A 41 -2.12 10.35 1.77
CA ALA A 41 -3.33 10.68 1.02
C ALA A 41 -4.60 10.45 1.87
N ARG A 42 -4.73 9.29 2.53
CA ARG A 42 -5.85 9.01 3.45
C ARG A 42 -5.90 9.94 4.66
N LEU A 43 -4.75 10.27 5.22
CA LEU A 43 -4.65 11.25 6.31
C LEU A 43 -5.20 12.61 5.90
N ARG A 44 -4.92 13.04 4.66
CA ARG A 44 -5.38 14.32 4.11
C ARG A 44 -6.87 14.31 3.74
N SER A 45 -7.40 13.20 3.21
CA SER A 45 -8.82 13.07 2.87
C SER A 45 -9.71 12.87 4.10
N GLY A 46 -9.13 12.42 5.22
CA GLY A 46 -9.89 12.05 6.42
C GLY A 46 -10.52 10.67 6.35
N ASP A 47 -10.18 9.87 5.33
CA ASP A 47 -10.66 8.50 5.19
C ASP A 47 -10.15 7.59 6.31
N ASP A 48 -10.90 6.52 6.60
CA ASP A 48 -10.46 5.49 7.53
C ASP A 48 -9.20 4.79 7.00
N ARG A 49 -8.12 4.93 7.76
CA ARG A 49 -6.80 4.38 7.42
C ARG A 49 -6.75 2.89 7.69
N PHE A 50 -7.49 2.44 8.71
CA PHE A 50 -7.45 1.07 9.20
C PHE A 50 -8.85 0.47 9.40
N PRO A 51 -9.62 0.29 8.31
CA PRO A 51 -10.98 -0.22 8.39
C PRO A 51 -11.07 -1.57 9.09
N GLY A 52 -12.05 -1.67 10.00
CA GLY A 52 -12.35 -2.89 10.75
C GLY A 52 -11.40 -3.19 11.92
N ILE A 53 -10.51 -2.25 12.29
CA ILE A 53 -9.71 -2.33 13.51
C ILE A 53 -10.43 -1.61 14.64
N VAL A 54 -10.74 -2.33 15.73
CA VAL A 54 -11.43 -1.79 16.91
C VAL A 54 -10.53 -1.92 18.13
N GLY A 55 -10.52 -0.91 19.00
CA GLY A 55 -9.81 -0.94 20.29
C GLY A 55 -8.33 -0.55 20.25
N PHE A 56 -7.75 -0.31 19.07
CA PHE A 56 -6.35 0.07 18.90
C PHE A 56 -6.11 1.55 18.53
N ALA A 57 -7.18 2.34 18.46
CA ALA A 57 -7.15 3.74 18.01
C ALA A 57 -6.19 4.61 18.81
N ASP A 58 -6.14 4.44 20.13
CA ASP A 58 -5.35 5.29 21.02
C ASP A 58 -4.00 4.68 21.44
N THR A 59 -3.67 3.47 20.97
CA THR A 59 -2.49 2.73 21.45
C THR A 59 -1.56 2.33 20.30
N VAL A 60 -1.99 1.37 19.48
CA VAL A 60 -1.16 0.74 18.45
C VAL A 60 -1.22 1.49 17.12
N LEU A 61 -2.42 1.92 16.69
CA LEU A 61 -2.58 2.59 15.40
C LEU A 61 -1.71 3.85 15.26
N PRO A 62 -1.59 4.74 16.27
CA PRO A 62 -0.72 5.92 16.15
C PRO A 62 0.77 5.56 16.03
N GLN A 63 1.20 4.40 16.55
CA GLN A 63 2.59 3.95 16.42
C GLN A 63 2.85 3.38 15.03
N VAL A 64 1.88 2.60 14.51
CA VAL A 64 1.92 2.06 13.15
C VAL A 64 1.94 3.19 12.13
N GLU A 65 1.08 4.20 12.27
CA GLU A 65 1.08 5.38 11.40
C GLU A 65 2.45 6.06 11.35
N ARG A 66 3.03 6.37 12.52
CA ARG A 66 4.35 7.01 12.60
C ARG A 66 5.45 6.16 11.97
N ALA A 67 5.43 4.85 12.21
CA ALA A 67 6.42 3.94 11.64
C ALA A 67 6.33 3.85 10.12
N LEU A 68 5.10 3.77 9.56
CA LEU A 68 4.87 3.77 8.12
C LEU A 68 5.31 5.09 7.50
N LEU A 69 4.99 6.22 8.13
CA LEU A 69 5.43 7.55 7.69
C LEU A 69 6.96 7.69 7.69
N ALA A 70 7.62 7.09 8.68
CA ALA A 70 9.08 7.08 8.80
C ALA A 70 9.77 6.03 7.91
N GLY A 71 9.04 5.12 7.25
CA GLY A 71 9.60 4.04 6.46
C GLY A 71 10.29 2.94 7.30
N HIS A 72 9.91 2.80 8.57
CA HIS A 72 10.49 1.82 9.49
C HIS A 72 10.00 0.40 9.21
N ASP A 73 10.84 -0.57 9.57
CA ASP A 73 10.43 -1.96 9.66
C ASP A 73 9.61 -2.19 10.94
N LEU A 74 8.51 -2.94 10.80
CA LEU A 74 7.53 -3.15 11.86
C LEU A 74 7.50 -4.62 12.28
N VAL A 75 7.56 -4.88 13.58
CA VAL A 75 7.33 -6.20 14.16
C VAL A 75 6.13 -6.12 15.11
N LEU A 76 5.08 -6.90 14.83
CA LEU A 76 3.88 -6.95 15.66
C LEU A 76 3.98 -8.10 16.68
N LEU A 77 4.15 -7.75 17.95
CA LEU A 77 4.19 -8.68 19.07
C LEU A 77 2.92 -8.57 19.90
N GLY A 78 2.45 -9.69 20.44
CA GLY A 78 1.23 -9.75 21.23
C GLY A 78 0.68 -11.17 21.35
N GLU A 79 -0.29 -11.35 22.21
CA GLU A 79 -0.91 -12.65 22.46
C GLU A 79 -1.77 -13.13 21.27
N ARG A 80 -2.18 -14.40 21.31
CA ARG A 80 -3.07 -14.98 20.31
C ARG A 80 -4.44 -14.28 20.39
N GLY A 81 -4.97 -13.85 19.24
CA GLY A 81 -6.28 -13.21 19.17
C GLY A 81 -6.27 -11.68 19.29
N GLN A 82 -5.12 -11.05 19.55
CA GLN A 82 -4.97 -9.59 19.69
C GLN A 82 -4.98 -8.81 18.34
N GLY A 83 -5.57 -9.37 17.27
CA GLY A 83 -5.75 -8.62 16.02
C GLY A 83 -4.50 -8.37 15.14
N LYS A 84 -3.31 -8.91 15.47
CA LYS A 84 -2.08 -8.75 14.67
C LYS A 84 -2.26 -9.04 13.18
N THR A 85 -2.84 -10.20 12.85
CA THR A 85 -3.12 -10.60 11.46
C THR A 85 -4.15 -9.68 10.80
N ARG A 86 -5.12 -9.17 11.57
CA ARG A 86 -6.12 -8.25 11.05
C ARG A 86 -5.47 -6.93 10.66
N LEU A 87 -4.61 -6.38 11.52
CA LEU A 87 -3.84 -5.16 11.23
C LEU A 87 -3.00 -5.30 9.96
N ILE A 88 -2.23 -6.39 9.82
CA ILE A 88 -1.42 -6.65 8.61
C ILE A 88 -2.29 -6.68 7.35
N ARG A 89 -3.44 -7.35 7.40
CA ARG A 89 -4.36 -7.43 6.25
C ARG A 89 -4.93 -6.07 5.89
N THR A 90 -5.18 -5.22 6.88
CA THR A 90 -5.66 -3.86 6.65
C THR A 90 -4.60 -2.99 5.97
N LEU A 91 -3.30 -3.21 6.23
CA LEU A 91 -2.21 -2.49 5.54
C LEU A 91 -2.17 -2.75 4.04
N VAL A 92 -2.61 -3.93 3.58
CA VAL A 92 -2.74 -4.23 2.13
C VAL A 92 -3.69 -3.25 1.45
N GLY A 93 -4.68 -2.74 2.18
CA GLY A 93 -5.58 -1.72 1.65
C GLY A 93 -4.89 -0.39 1.32
N LEU A 94 -3.67 -0.15 1.78
CA LEU A 94 -2.87 1.02 1.43
C LEU A 94 -1.99 0.80 0.19
N LEU A 95 -1.97 -0.39 -0.39
CA LEU A 95 -1.27 -0.66 -1.65
C LEU A 95 -2.20 -0.43 -2.84
N ASP A 96 -1.60 -0.07 -3.98
CA ASP A 96 -2.27 0.08 -5.27
C ASP A 96 -2.78 -1.30 -5.74
N GLU A 97 -3.87 -1.32 -6.51
CA GLU A 97 -4.58 -2.57 -6.82
C GLU A 97 -3.85 -3.48 -7.82
N TRP A 98 -2.87 -2.94 -8.54
CA TRP A 98 -2.06 -3.65 -9.52
C TRP A 98 -0.62 -3.17 -9.48
N THR A 99 0.30 -4.02 -9.91
CA THR A 99 1.71 -3.69 -10.14
C THR A 99 2.20 -4.44 -11.39
N PRO A 100 3.02 -3.84 -12.25
CA PRO A 100 3.57 -4.53 -13.42
C PRO A 100 4.62 -5.55 -13.01
N VAL A 101 4.60 -6.72 -13.67
CA VAL A 101 5.51 -7.83 -13.40
C VAL A 101 6.08 -8.39 -14.70
N VAL A 102 7.29 -8.93 -14.67
CA VAL A 102 7.88 -9.63 -15.82
C VAL A 102 7.30 -11.04 -15.93
N THR A 103 6.62 -11.33 -17.04
CA THR A 103 6.10 -12.69 -17.33
C THR A 103 7.24 -13.71 -17.36
N GLY A 104 7.08 -14.81 -16.62
CA GLY A 104 8.07 -15.89 -16.53
C GLY A 104 9.11 -15.71 -15.43
N CYS A 105 9.02 -14.63 -14.64
CA CYS A 105 9.85 -14.44 -13.46
C CYS A 105 9.18 -15.04 -12.22
N GLU A 106 9.89 -15.89 -11.46
CA GLU A 106 9.32 -16.63 -10.32
C GLU A 106 8.88 -15.71 -9.17
N VAL A 107 9.64 -14.62 -8.96
CA VAL A 107 9.44 -13.68 -7.85
C VAL A 107 8.60 -12.46 -8.22
N ASN A 108 8.06 -12.41 -9.45
CA ASN A 108 7.33 -11.25 -9.99
C ASN A 108 8.16 -9.96 -9.95
N ASP A 109 9.39 -10.01 -10.47
CA ASP A 109 10.26 -8.84 -10.54
C ASP A 109 9.64 -7.70 -11.35
N HIS A 110 10.00 -6.49 -10.95
CA HIS A 110 9.62 -5.28 -11.65
C HIS A 110 10.38 -5.21 -13.01
N PRO A 111 9.69 -4.88 -14.12
CA PRO A 111 10.27 -4.77 -15.47
C PRO A 111 11.16 -3.54 -15.69
#